data_AF-A0A2G9ZM58-F1
#
_entry.id   AF-A0A2G9ZM58-F1
#
_cell.length_a   1.000
_cell.length_b   1.000
_cell.length_c   1.000
_cell.angle_alpha   90.00
_cell.angle_beta   90.00
_cell.angle_gamma   90.00
#
_symmetry.space_group_name_H-M   'P 1'
#
loop_
_entity.id
_entity.type
_entity.pdbx_description
1 polymer ?
#
loop_
_entity_poly.entity_id
_entity_poly.type
_entity_poly.pdbx_seq_one_letter_code
_entity_poly.pdbx_strand_id
1 'polypeptide(L)'
;MKKEVQLKNKGVKSTDEICLIILRNEILRNRRIPDALQDLNSLENIDIIQIKIMTPTRELIEAHYNKNEVWLKKVGEKTIDLLQANTRPIEHDALGYGQLILESLINYNTEGPIMAIVLRGPDACAQLRALVGDTNPELAQGGTMRAKYSNDSMRQAGLEVRAVRNAIHCSEDAFDGVTETKLFFPEFNLNDLIAS
;
A
#
# COMPACT_ATOMS: atom_id res chain seq x y z
N MET A 1 3.36 -14.29 -21.49
CA MET A 1 4.17 -13.22 -22.11
C MET A 1 3.67 -11.88 -21.60
N LYS A 2 4.27 -11.36 -20.52
CA LYS A 2 4.00 -10.01 -20.03
C LYS A 2 4.60 -9.04 -21.05
N LYS A 3 3.80 -8.13 -21.59
CA LYS A 3 4.29 -7.06 -22.47
C LYS A 3 5.13 -6.13 -21.60
N GLU A 4 6.45 -6.19 -21.76
CA GLU A 4 7.33 -5.10 -21.39
C GLU A 4 6.82 -3.85 -22.08
N VAL A 5 6.21 -2.95 -21.32
CA VAL A 5 6.04 -1.58 -21.74
C VAL A 5 7.41 -0.92 -21.56
N GLN A 6 8.32 -1.20 -22.49
CA GLN A 6 9.45 -0.32 -22.74
C GLN A 6 8.84 1.00 -23.23
N LEU A 7 8.82 1.99 -22.34
CA LEU A 7 8.68 3.39 -22.71
C LEU A 7 9.84 3.72 -23.64
N LYS A 8 9.64 3.55 -24.95
CA LYS A 8 10.56 4.02 -25.99
C LYS A 8 10.52 5.54 -26.04
N ASN A 9 11.16 6.17 -25.07
CA ASN A 9 11.37 7.60 -25.06
C ASN A 9 12.57 7.92 -25.94
N LYS A 10 12.30 8.53 -27.10
CA LYS A 10 13.30 9.29 -27.84
C LYS A 10 13.76 10.44 -26.92
N GLY A 11 14.87 10.25 -26.22
CA GLY A 11 15.65 11.33 -25.61
C GLY A 11 15.41 11.66 -24.14
N VAL A 12 14.86 10.77 -23.31
CA VAL A 12 14.77 11.00 -21.85
C VAL A 12 15.88 10.25 -21.12
N LYS A 13 16.64 10.98 -20.30
CA LYS A 13 17.87 10.56 -19.61
C LYS A 13 17.68 10.22 -18.12
N SER A 14 16.45 10.08 -17.64
CA SER A 14 16.20 9.83 -16.21
C SER A 14 15.93 8.34 -15.95
N THR A 15 16.71 7.77 -15.03
CA THR A 15 16.54 6.45 -14.42
C THR A 15 15.61 6.50 -13.19
N ASP A 16 14.98 7.66 -12.92
CA ASP A 16 14.21 7.85 -11.70
C ASP A 16 12.85 7.17 -11.80
N GLU A 17 12.50 6.47 -10.73
CA GLU A 17 11.18 5.91 -10.51
C GLU A 17 10.35 6.86 -9.65
N ILE A 18 9.04 6.87 -9.88
CA ILE A 18 8.07 7.49 -8.99
C ILE A 18 7.47 6.38 -8.14
N CYS A 19 7.45 6.58 -6.82
CA CYS A 19 6.82 5.66 -5.88
C CYS A 19 5.89 6.42 -4.94
N LEU A 20 4.76 5.82 -4.58
CA LEU A 20 3.87 6.36 -3.55
C LEU A 20 4.05 5.55 -2.25
N ILE A 21 4.19 6.25 -1.12
CA ILE A 21 3.98 5.69 0.21
C ILE A 21 2.78 6.36 0.85
N ILE A 22 1.95 5.57 1.53
CA ILE A 22 0.86 6.06 2.36
C ILE A 22 1.08 5.61 3.80
N LEU A 23 1.20 6.59 4.69
CA LEU A 23 1.17 6.40 6.13
C LEU A 23 -0.29 6.44 6.59
N ARG A 24 -0.81 5.32 7.10
CA ARG A 24 -2.22 5.22 7.50
C ARG A 24 -2.50 5.88 8.85
N ASN A 25 -3.78 5.99 9.16
CA ASN A 25 -4.32 6.72 10.30
C ASN A 25 -3.65 6.37 11.64
N GLU A 26 -3.25 5.12 11.88
CA GLU A 26 -2.54 4.75 13.10
C GLU A 26 -1.19 5.46 13.27
N ILE A 27 -0.45 5.75 12.19
CA ILE A 27 0.80 6.50 12.26
C ILE A 27 0.50 7.93 12.72
N LEU A 28 -0.56 8.53 12.19
CA LEU A 28 -0.99 9.89 12.54
C LEU A 28 -1.53 9.92 13.99
N ARG A 29 -2.45 9.03 14.32
CA ARG A 29 -3.10 8.94 15.64
C ARG A 29 -2.09 8.67 16.76
N ASN A 30 -1.08 7.85 16.50
CA ASN A 30 -0.02 7.54 17.46
C ASN A 30 1.14 8.55 17.43
N ARG A 31 0.98 9.68 16.72
CA ARG A 31 1.97 10.78 16.62
C ARG A 31 3.34 10.33 16.10
N ARG A 32 3.36 9.35 15.20
CA ARG A 32 4.57 8.73 14.65
C ARG A 32 5.01 9.31 13.31
N ILE A 33 4.35 10.37 12.81
CA ILE A 33 4.72 11.04 11.56
C ILE A 33 6.21 11.44 11.55
N PRO A 34 6.78 12.10 12.58
CA PRO A 34 8.19 12.48 12.55
C PRO A 34 9.13 11.28 12.42
N ASP A 35 8.83 10.18 13.13
CA ASP A 35 9.63 8.96 13.07
C ASP A 35 9.52 8.29 11.69
N ALA A 36 8.34 8.28 11.08
CA ALA A 36 8.12 7.69 9.77
C ALA A 36 8.85 8.49 8.68
N LEU A 37 8.86 9.83 8.76
CA LEU A 37 9.65 10.67 7.87
C LEU A 37 11.16 10.48 8.12
N GLN A 38 11.57 10.30 9.37
CA GLN A 38 12.97 9.99 9.70
C GLN A 38 13.41 8.65 9.12
N ASP A 39 12.53 7.63 9.08
CA ASP A 39 12.84 6.35 8.45
C ASP A 39 13.06 6.51 6.94
N LEU A 40 12.30 7.38 6.25
CA LEU A 40 12.49 7.66 4.82
C LEU A 40 13.86 8.29 4.50
N ASN A 41 14.52 8.94 5.46
CA ASN A 41 15.87 9.49 5.26
C ASN A 41 16.94 8.40 5.05
N SER A 42 16.63 7.12 5.28
CA SER A 42 17.55 6.02 4.96
C SER A 42 17.57 5.65 3.48
N LEU A 43 16.65 6.19 2.68
CA LEU A 43 16.62 5.97 1.24
C LEU A 43 17.75 6.77 0.56
N GLU A 44 18.47 6.14 -0.36
CA GLU A 44 19.63 6.74 -1.01
C GLU A 44 19.23 7.44 -2.31
N ASN A 45 19.54 8.74 -2.40
CA ASN A 45 19.25 9.59 -3.58
C ASN A 45 17.76 9.63 -3.94
N ILE A 46 16.88 9.55 -2.93
CA ILE A 46 15.43 9.65 -3.10
C ILE A 46 14.94 10.99 -2.58
N ASP A 47 14.25 11.73 -3.45
CA ASP A 47 13.60 13.00 -3.11
C ASP A 47 12.12 12.78 -2.75
N ILE A 48 11.65 13.48 -1.73
CA ILE A 48 10.22 13.66 -1.50
C ILE A 48 9.75 14.85 -2.35
N ILE A 49 8.93 14.58 -3.37
CA ILE A 49 8.51 15.59 -4.33
C ILE A 49 7.08 16.10 -4.10
N GLN A 50 6.29 15.38 -3.31
CA GLN A 50 4.93 15.80 -2.96
C GLN A 50 4.44 15.13 -1.66
N ILE A 51 3.69 15.86 -0.83
CA ILE A 51 3.09 15.36 0.42
C ILE A 51 1.67 15.93 0.58
N LYS A 52 0.72 15.10 1.04
CA LYS A 52 -0.62 15.55 1.44
C LYS A 52 -1.17 14.72 2.58
N ILE A 53 -1.70 15.40 3.59
CA ILE A 53 -2.56 14.78 4.60
C ILE A 53 -4.01 14.94 4.14
N MET A 54 -4.76 13.84 4.11
CA MET A 54 -6.16 13.86 3.71
C MET A 54 -6.93 12.69 4.33
N THR A 55 -8.24 12.82 4.44
CA THR A 55 -9.12 11.67 4.66
C THR A 55 -9.59 11.17 3.29
N PRO A 56 -9.21 9.94 2.88
CA PRO A 56 -9.61 9.39 1.59
C PRO A 56 -11.12 9.18 1.52
N THR A 57 -11.70 9.41 0.35
CA THR A 57 -13.07 8.97 0.09
C THR A 57 -13.09 7.48 -0.21
N ARG A 58 -14.26 6.85 -0.06
CA ARG A 58 -14.44 5.44 -0.43
C ARG A 58 -14.09 5.21 -1.89
N GLU A 59 -14.55 6.09 -2.79
CA GLU A 59 -14.34 5.99 -4.23
C GLU A 59 -12.85 6.02 -4.59
N LEU A 60 -12.06 6.86 -3.90
CA LEU A 60 -10.61 6.91 -4.09
C LEU A 60 -9.95 5.58 -3.70
N ILE A 61 -10.34 5.00 -2.56
CA ILE A 61 -9.77 3.73 -2.08
C ILE A 61 -10.20 2.54 -2.93
N GLU A 62 -11.45 2.52 -3.40
CA GLU A 62 -11.95 1.52 -4.34
C GLU A 62 -11.21 1.60 -5.67
N ALA A 63 -10.99 2.81 -6.20
CA ALA A 63 -10.20 3.03 -7.42
C ALA A 63 -8.74 2.60 -7.24
N HIS A 64 -8.15 2.87 -6.07
CA HIS A 64 -6.77 2.49 -5.74
C HIS A 64 -6.60 0.97 -5.67
N TYR A 65 -7.48 0.25 -4.96
CA TYR A 65 -7.31 -1.19 -4.78
C TYR A 65 -7.84 -2.03 -5.94
N ASN A 66 -8.86 -1.53 -6.65
CA ASN A 66 -9.47 -2.12 -7.85
C ASN A 66 -9.60 -3.66 -7.80
N LYS A 67 -10.15 -4.18 -6.70
CA LYS A 67 -10.27 -5.63 -6.49
C LYS A 67 -11.43 -6.20 -7.28
N ASN A 68 -11.16 -7.29 -8.00
CA ASN A 68 -12.13 -7.99 -8.81
C ASN A 68 -12.62 -9.27 -8.13
N GLU A 69 -13.63 -9.91 -8.72
CA GLU A 69 -14.23 -11.14 -8.20
C GLU A 69 -13.20 -12.28 -8.03
N VAL A 70 -12.19 -12.37 -8.89
CA VAL A 70 -11.11 -13.37 -8.79
C VAL A 70 -10.33 -13.17 -7.48
N TRP A 71 -10.02 -11.92 -7.13
CA TRP A 71 -9.37 -11.61 -5.87
C TRP A 71 -10.28 -11.91 -4.68
N LEU A 72 -11.57 -11.58 -4.75
CA LEU A 72 -12.55 -11.83 -3.69
C LEU A 72 -12.65 -13.33 -3.38
N LYS A 73 -12.80 -14.18 -4.41
CA LYS A 73 -12.83 -15.64 -4.24
C LYS A 73 -11.55 -16.14 -3.57
N LYS A 74 -10.38 -15.72 -4.07
CA LYS A 74 -9.08 -16.15 -3.55
C LYS A 74 -8.89 -15.81 -2.07
N VAL A 75 -9.25 -14.59 -1.64
CA VAL A 75 -9.09 -14.20 -0.24
C VAL A 75 -10.15 -14.86 0.65
N GLY A 76 -11.37 -15.07 0.12
CA GLY A 76 -12.42 -15.80 0.82
C GLY A 76 -12.10 -17.27 1.03
N GLU A 77 -11.57 -17.97 0.03
CA GLU A 77 -11.09 -19.36 0.16
C GLU A 77 -10.03 -19.48 1.26
N LYS A 78 -9.02 -18.59 1.26
CA LYS A 78 -8.02 -18.53 2.32
C LYS A 78 -8.62 -18.27 3.71
N THR A 79 -9.67 -17.48 3.77
CA THR A 79 -10.38 -17.18 5.03
C THR A 79 -11.11 -18.42 5.53
N ILE A 80 -11.81 -19.14 4.64
CA ILE A 80 -12.48 -20.41 4.96
C ILE A 80 -11.47 -21.43 5.46
N ASP A 81 -10.36 -21.64 4.75
CA ASP A 81 -9.31 -22.58 5.13
C ASP A 81 -8.78 -22.27 6.55
N LEU A 82 -8.54 -20.98 6.83
CA LEU A 82 -8.07 -20.53 8.14
C LEU A 82 -9.11 -20.76 9.25
N LEU A 83 -10.37 -20.42 8.99
CA LEU A 83 -11.46 -20.60 9.96
C LEU A 83 -11.68 -22.09 10.26
N GLN A 84 -11.68 -22.95 9.25
CA GLN A 84 -11.78 -24.41 9.40
C GLN A 84 -10.62 -24.97 10.22
N ALA A 85 -9.38 -24.58 9.90
CA ALA A 85 -8.19 -25.01 10.62
C ALA A 85 -8.17 -24.59 12.10
N ASN A 86 -8.94 -23.55 12.47
CA ASN A 86 -9.07 -23.06 13.85
C ASN A 86 -10.45 -23.37 14.46
N THR A 87 -11.21 -24.31 13.88
CA THR A 87 -12.52 -24.77 14.39
C THR A 87 -13.52 -23.62 14.59
N ARG A 88 -13.49 -22.62 13.70
CA ARG A 88 -14.45 -21.50 13.67
C ARG A 88 -15.62 -21.84 12.72
N PRO A 89 -16.84 -21.34 13.00
CA PRO A 89 -17.97 -21.52 12.10
C PRO A 89 -17.73 -20.84 10.76
N ILE A 90 -18.25 -21.45 9.69
CA ILE A 90 -18.25 -20.91 8.33
C ILE A 90 -19.66 -20.39 8.04
N GLU A 91 -19.81 -19.08 8.02
CA GLU A 91 -21.10 -18.38 7.92
C GLU A 91 -21.37 -17.84 6.51
N HIS A 92 -20.32 -17.70 5.70
CA HIS A 92 -20.38 -17.17 4.35
C HIS A 92 -19.65 -18.09 3.36
N ASP A 93 -19.98 -17.95 2.08
CA ASP A 93 -19.19 -18.55 1.00
C ASP A 93 -17.91 -17.72 0.74
N ALA A 94 -17.07 -18.18 -0.20
CA ALA A 94 -15.83 -17.49 -0.52
C ALA A 94 -16.06 -16.06 -1.04
N LEU A 95 -17.13 -15.81 -1.78
CA LEU A 95 -17.43 -14.45 -2.25
C LEU A 95 -17.87 -13.54 -1.09
N GLY A 96 -18.71 -14.03 -0.20
CA GLY A 96 -19.16 -13.30 0.99
C GLY A 96 -17.99 -12.93 1.89
N TYR A 97 -17.10 -13.88 2.20
CA TYR A 97 -15.88 -13.55 2.96
C TYR A 97 -14.97 -12.60 2.19
N GLY A 98 -14.81 -12.77 0.88
CA GLY A 98 -14.08 -11.85 0.03
C GLY A 98 -14.59 -10.41 0.15
N GLN A 99 -15.91 -10.23 0.10
CA GLN A 99 -16.55 -8.92 0.23
C GLN A 99 -16.32 -8.33 1.63
N LEU A 100 -16.44 -9.11 2.71
CA LEU A 100 -16.19 -8.63 4.07
C LEU A 100 -14.75 -8.13 4.24
N ILE A 101 -13.77 -8.84 3.69
CA ILE A 101 -12.37 -8.41 3.71
C ILE A 101 -12.15 -7.14 2.90
N LEU A 102 -12.79 -7.01 1.73
CA LEU A 102 -12.73 -5.79 0.92
C LEU A 102 -13.36 -4.59 1.65
N GLU A 103 -14.54 -4.77 2.22
CA GLU A 103 -15.20 -3.73 3.03
C GLU A 103 -14.32 -3.31 4.21
N SER A 104 -13.71 -4.28 4.90
CA SER A 104 -12.77 -3.99 5.97
C SER A 104 -11.54 -3.21 5.49
N LEU A 105 -11.01 -3.53 4.30
CA LEU A 105 -9.88 -2.80 3.71
C LEU A 105 -10.26 -1.35 3.39
N ILE A 106 -11.43 -1.14 2.81
CA ILE A 106 -11.95 0.20 2.51
C ILE A 106 -12.14 0.99 3.79
N ASN A 107 -12.81 0.42 4.79
CA ASN A 107 -13.05 1.05 6.09
C ASN A 107 -11.73 1.42 6.77
N TYR A 108 -10.74 0.54 6.76
CA TYR A 108 -9.43 0.81 7.36
C TYR A 108 -8.70 2.00 6.71
N ASN A 109 -8.84 2.21 5.41
CA ASN A 109 -8.21 3.36 4.73
C ASN A 109 -9.05 4.64 4.78
N THR A 110 -10.31 4.56 5.21
CA THR A 110 -11.26 5.69 5.28
C THR A 110 -11.66 6.08 6.71
N GLU A 111 -11.26 5.32 7.74
CA GLU A 111 -11.57 5.59 9.15
C GLU A 111 -10.89 6.83 9.74
N GLY A 112 -10.01 7.49 8.99
CA GLY A 112 -9.35 8.72 9.42
C GLY A 112 -8.36 9.27 8.39
N PRO A 113 -7.62 10.33 8.75
CA PRO A 113 -6.64 10.92 7.86
C PRO A 113 -5.46 9.98 7.62
N ILE A 114 -4.93 10.02 6.40
CA ILE A 114 -3.66 9.41 5.98
C ILE A 114 -2.67 10.49 5.59
N MET A 115 -1.40 10.14 5.46
CA MET A 115 -0.40 10.96 4.78
C MET A 115 0.09 10.22 3.54
N ALA A 116 -0.22 10.74 2.36
CA ALA A 116 0.32 10.28 1.09
C ALA A 116 1.58 11.07 0.74
N ILE A 117 2.63 10.38 0.30
CA ILE A 117 3.94 10.96 -0.02
C ILE A 117 4.42 10.36 -1.33
N VAL A 118 4.82 11.22 -2.27
CA VAL A 118 5.41 10.82 -3.55
C VAL A 118 6.92 10.96 -3.46
N LEU A 119 7.60 9.85 -3.78
CA LEU A 119 9.04 9.72 -3.82
C LEU A 119 9.52 9.67 -5.27
N ARG A 120 10.70 10.23 -5.54
CA ARG A 120 11.38 10.17 -6.83
C ARG A 120 12.84 9.82 -6.64
N GLY A 121 13.34 8.90 -7.44
CA GLY A 121 14.79 8.63 -7.55
C GLY A 121 15.09 7.24 -8.10
N PRO A 122 16.37 6.86 -8.23
CA PRO A 122 16.77 5.57 -8.77
C PRO A 122 16.32 4.43 -7.85
N ASP A 123 15.69 3.40 -8.42
CA ASP A 123 15.18 2.23 -7.71
C ASP A 123 14.26 2.56 -6.51
N ALA A 124 13.58 3.71 -6.54
CA ALA A 124 12.79 4.23 -5.41
C ALA A 124 11.78 3.20 -4.89
N CYS A 125 11.10 2.48 -5.79
CA CYS A 125 10.11 1.48 -5.41
C CYS A 125 10.76 0.29 -4.70
N ALA A 126 11.90 -0.19 -5.20
CA ALA A 126 12.60 -1.32 -4.61
C ALA A 126 13.18 -0.96 -3.24
N GLN A 127 13.85 0.20 -3.13
CA GLN A 127 14.38 0.72 -1.87
C GLN A 127 13.27 0.90 -0.83
N LEU A 128 12.15 1.53 -1.23
CA LEU A 128 11.00 1.74 -0.35
C LEU A 128 10.40 0.42 0.14
N ARG A 129 10.21 -0.57 -0.73
CA ARG A 129 9.67 -1.88 -0.34
C ARG A 129 10.57 -2.59 0.67
N ALA A 130 11.89 -2.49 0.50
CA ALA A 130 12.85 -3.05 1.44
C ALA A 130 12.75 -2.36 2.82
N LEU A 131 12.62 -1.03 2.83
CA LEU A 131 12.41 -0.24 4.05
C LEU A 131 11.07 -0.55 4.74
N VAL A 132 10.00 -0.69 3.97
CA VAL A 132 8.63 -0.92 4.49
C VAL A 132 8.50 -2.33 5.09
N GLY A 133 9.06 -3.35 4.45
CA GLY A 133 9.05 -4.74 4.93
C GLY A 133 7.81 -5.55 4.52
N ASP A 134 7.74 -6.80 4.98
CA ASP A 134 6.72 -7.79 4.57
C ASP A 134 5.28 -7.29 4.80
N THR A 135 4.34 -7.71 3.95
CA THR A 135 2.93 -7.32 4.07
C THR A 135 2.31 -7.81 5.38
N ASN A 136 2.74 -8.96 5.89
CA ASN A 136 2.43 -9.47 7.23
C ASN A 136 3.41 -8.88 8.25
N PRO A 137 2.97 -7.98 9.15
CA PRO A 137 3.86 -7.34 10.11
C PRO A 137 4.59 -8.33 11.02
N GLU A 138 3.98 -9.47 11.35
CA GLU A 138 4.59 -10.56 12.13
C GLU A 138 5.82 -11.19 11.44
N LEU A 139 5.90 -11.13 10.10
CA LEU A 139 7.03 -11.63 9.31
C LEU A 139 7.98 -10.51 8.87
N ALA A 140 7.66 -9.25 9.18
CA ALA A 140 8.48 -8.12 8.79
C ALA A 140 9.80 -8.12 9.60
N GLN A 141 10.93 -8.00 8.90
CA GLN A 141 12.24 -8.01 9.54
C GLN A 141 12.39 -6.84 10.51
N GLY A 142 13.07 -7.08 11.65
CA GLY A 142 13.39 -6.02 12.61
C GLY A 142 14.10 -4.84 11.94
N GLY A 143 13.63 -3.63 12.23
CA GLY A 143 14.11 -2.39 11.60
C GLY A 143 13.27 -1.90 10.42
N THR A 144 12.41 -2.75 9.82
CA THR A 144 11.46 -2.31 8.79
C THR A 144 10.32 -1.50 9.40
N MET A 145 9.70 -0.64 8.58
CA MET A 145 8.63 0.23 9.07
C MET A 145 7.40 -0.56 9.54
N ARG A 146 7.01 -1.65 8.85
CA ARG A 146 5.86 -2.47 9.26
C ARG A 146 6.10 -3.18 10.60
N ALA A 147 7.33 -3.64 10.85
CA ALA A 147 7.70 -4.19 12.16
C ALA A 147 7.67 -3.11 13.28
N LYS A 148 7.94 -1.86 12.94
CA LYS A 148 7.98 -0.73 13.89
C LYS A 148 6.59 -0.16 14.21
N TYR A 149 5.68 -0.13 13.23
CA TYR A 149 4.41 0.60 13.34
C TYR A 149 3.16 -0.28 13.39
N SER A 150 3.29 -1.59 13.21
CA SER A 150 2.18 -2.53 13.29
C SER A 150 2.52 -3.73 14.17
N ASN A 151 1.56 -4.14 15.00
CA ASN A 151 1.60 -5.35 15.81
C ASN A 151 0.55 -6.40 15.37
N ASP A 152 -0.11 -6.17 14.24
CA ASP A 152 -1.12 -7.07 13.69
C ASP A 152 -0.49 -8.24 12.90
N SER A 153 -1.28 -9.26 12.59
CA SER A 153 -0.82 -10.38 11.76
C SER A 153 -1.88 -10.83 10.76
N MET A 154 -1.46 -11.41 9.63
CA MET A 154 -2.39 -11.99 8.67
C MET A 154 -3.28 -13.07 9.30
N ARG A 155 -2.74 -13.84 10.26
CA ARG A 155 -3.50 -14.85 10.99
C ARG A 155 -4.60 -14.21 11.84
N GLN A 156 -4.26 -13.21 12.65
CA GLN A 156 -5.24 -12.56 13.51
C GLN A 156 -6.31 -11.84 12.69
N ALA A 157 -5.89 -11.09 11.67
CA ALA A 157 -6.79 -10.40 10.76
C ALA A 157 -7.76 -11.36 10.05
N GLY A 158 -7.27 -12.51 9.57
CA GLY A 158 -8.09 -13.53 8.93
C GLY A 158 -9.10 -14.18 9.89
N LEU A 159 -8.71 -14.46 11.14
CA LEU A 159 -9.62 -14.98 12.16
C LEU A 159 -10.71 -13.98 12.56
N GLU A 160 -10.40 -12.69 12.47
CA GLU A 160 -11.34 -11.58 12.70
C GLU A 160 -12.08 -11.16 11.43
N VAL A 161 -11.86 -11.84 10.30
CA VAL A 161 -12.49 -11.57 9.00
C VAL A 161 -12.33 -10.09 8.60
N ARG A 162 -11.11 -9.59 8.72
CA ARG A 162 -10.76 -8.21 8.35
C ARG A 162 -9.44 -8.14 7.57
N ALA A 163 -9.21 -7.00 6.93
CA ALA A 163 -7.91 -6.72 6.34
C ALA A 163 -6.82 -6.60 7.43
N VAL A 164 -5.60 -7.03 7.09
CA VAL A 164 -4.43 -6.83 7.96
C VAL A 164 -4.14 -5.34 8.06
N ARG A 165 -4.00 -4.85 9.30
CA ARG A 165 -3.68 -3.47 9.60
C ARG A 165 -2.18 -3.31 9.69
N ASN A 166 -1.52 -3.11 8.55
CA ASN A 166 -0.06 -3.09 8.45
C ASN A 166 0.56 -1.68 8.42
N ALA A 167 -0.16 -0.64 8.84
CA ALA A 167 0.25 0.77 8.96
C ALA A 167 0.65 1.50 7.68
N ILE A 168 1.19 0.81 6.68
CA ILE A 168 1.84 1.43 5.52
C ILE A 168 1.45 0.71 4.23
N HIS A 169 1.05 1.51 3.24
CA HIS A 169 1.03 1.11 1.83
C HIS A 169 2.25 1.69 1.13
N CYS A 170 2.79 0.94 0.16
CA CYS A 170 3.80 1.39 -0.77
C CYS A 170 3.49 0.79 -2.14
N SER A 171 3.75 1.52 -3.22
CA SER A 171 3.56 1.02 -4.58
C SER A 171 4.39 -0.25 -4.83
N GLU A 172 3.88 -1.15 -5.68
CA GLU A 172 4.58 -2.39 -5.98
C GLU A 172 5.77 -2.19 -6.92
N ASP A 173 5.60 -1.32 -7.91
CA ASP A 173 6.62 -0.94 -8.89
C ASP A 173 6.40 0.50 -9.38
N ALA A 174 7.25 0.97 -10.30
CA ALA A 174 7.19 2.32 -10.85
C ALA A 174 5.90 2.59 -11.66
N PHE A 175 5.29 1.57 -12.28
CA PHE A 175 4.04 1.74 -13.01
C PHE A 175 2.89 2.01 -12.04
N ASP A 176 2.83 1.24 -10.95
CA ASP A 176 1.89 1.47 -9.87
C ASP A 176 2.14 2.82 -9.21
N GLY A 177 3.40 3.19 -8.97
CA GLY A 177 3.74 4.48 -8.37
C GLY A 177 3.25 5.69 -9.18
N VAL A 178 3.38 5.66 -10.50
CA VAL A 178 2.81 6.70 -11.39
C VAL A 178 1.28 6.69 -11.36
N THR A 179 0.66 5.51 -11.42
CA THR A 179 -0.80 5.36 -11.45
C THR A 179 -1.44 5.83 -10.15
N GLU A 180 -0.90 5.39 -9.02
CA GLU A 180 -1.32 5.78 -7.68
C GLU A 180 -1.08 7.28 -7.45
N THR A 181 0.06 7.82 -7.86
CA THR A 181 0.32 9.26 -7.74
C THR A 181 -0.75 10.10 -8.45
N LYS A 182 -1.16 9.72 -9.67
CA LYS A 182 -2.24 10.42 -10.40
C LYS A 182 -3.59 10.33 -9.69
N LEU A 183 -3.85 9.24 -8.97
CA LEU A 183 -5.08 9.06 -8.20
C LEU A 183 -5.10 9.94 -6.93
N PHE A 184 -4.00 9.96 -6.17
CA PHE A 184 -3.92 10.71 -4.91
C PHE A 184 -3.60 12.20 -5.09
N PHE A 185 -2.97 12.55 -6.22
CA PHE A 185 -2.56 13.91 -6.59
C PHE A 185 -2.92 14.23 -8.05
N PRO A 186 -4.21 14.28 -8.42
CA PRO A 186 -4.63 14.59 -9.78
C PRO A 186 -4.20 15.99 -10.25
N GLU A 187 -3.95 16.91 -9.32
CA GLU A 187 -3.40 18.24 -9.53
C GLU A 187 -1.89 18.26 -9.85
N PHE A 188 -1.18 17.16 -9.60
CA PHE A 188 0.27 17.10 -9.71
C PHE A 188 0.69 16.71 -11.13
N ASN A 189 1.33 17.66 -11.83
CA ASN A 189 1.80 17.45 -13.19
C ASN A 189 3.11 16.65 -13.22
N LEU A 190 2.99 15.32 -13.33
CA LEU A 190 4.14 14.42 -13.47
C LEU A 190 4.95 14.64 -14.75
N ASN A 191 4.39 15.28 -15.78
CA ASN A 191 5.08 15.42 -17.07
C ASN A 191 6.32 16.31 -16.99
N ASP A 192 6.34 17.26 -16.06
CA ASP A 192 7.46 18.19 -15.88
C ASP A 192 8.68 17.48 -15.26
N LEU A 193 8.48 16.34 -14.61
CA LEU A 193 9.52 15.55 -13.94
C LEU A 193 10.14 14.47 -14.84
N ILE A 194 9.37 13.99 -15.82
CA ILE A 194 9.81 12.96 -16.77
C ILE A 194 10.58 13.59 -17.95
N ALA A 195 10.39 14.89 -18.19
CA ALA A 195 11.04 15.63 -19.27
C ALA A 195 12.42 16.24 -18.89
N SER A 196 12.77 16.26 -17.60
CA SER A 196 14.04 16.77 -17.06
C SER A 196 15.11 15.69 -16.95
#